data_AF-A0A7K1TET9-F1
#
_entry.id   AF-A0A7K1TET9-F1
#
_cell.length_a   1.000
_cell.length_b   1.000
_cell.length_c   1.000
_cell.angle_alpha   90.00
_cell.angle_beta   90.00
_cell.angle_gamma   90.00
#
_symmetry.space_group_name_H-M   'P 1'
#
loop_
_entity.id
_entity.type
_entity.pdbx_description
1 polymer ?
#
loop_
_entity_poly.entity_id
_entity_poly.type
_entity_poly.pdbx_seq_one_letter_code
_entity_poly.pdbx_strand_id
1 'polypeptide(L)'
;MSLHLITIDQLMQLDPKTLKYALGMFQKELDGTLAFLAETPEARKDEQVLTDLDHLLTLRKVFKLRIEELEAEQAEQPAMGVSQSALAAA
;
A
#
# COMPACT_ATOMS: atom_id res chain seq x y z
N MET A 1 -14.19 -6.54 0.05
CA MET A 1 -13.59 -6.58 -1.30
C MET A 1 -12.33 -7.42 -1.19
N SER A 2 -12.15 -8.38 -2.10
CA SER A 2 -10.91 -9.14 -2.19
C SER A 2 -9.84 -8.25 -2.82
N LEU A 3 -8.63 -8.22 -2.25
CA LEU A 3 -7.55 -7.33 -2.68
C LEU A 3 -6.96 -7.71 -4.05
N HIS A 4 -7.24 -8.91 -4.57
CA HIS A 4 -6.79 -9.40 -5.88
C HIS A 4 -7.39 -8.62 -7.06
N LEU A 5 -8.35 -7.71 -6.79
CA LEU A 5 -9.04 -6.90 -7.80
C LEU A 5 -8.57 -5.44 -7.82
N ILE A 6 -7.65 -5.05 -6.92
CA ILE A 6 -7.10 -3.69 -6.93
C ILE A 6 -6.06 -3.59 -8.05
N THR A 7 -6.32 -2.71 -9.00
CA THR A 7 -5.35 -2.33 -10.03
C THR A 7 -4.32 -1.36 -9.48
N ILE A 8 -3.16 -1.29 -10.11
CA ILE A 8 -2.11 -0.32 -9.78
C ILE A 8 -2.64 1.13 -9.90
N ASP A 9 -3.46 1.43 -10.89
CA ASP A 9 -4.02 2.79 -11.07
C ASP A 9 -4.95 3.19 -9.91
N GLN A 10 -5.78 2.26 -9.43
CA GLN A 10 -6.62 2.49 -8.26
C GLN A 10 -5.79 2.69 -6.99
N LEU A 11 -4.67 1.98 -6.88
CA LEU A 11 -3.73 2.09 -5.76
C LEU A 11 -3.08 3.48 -5.72
N MET A 12 -2.62 4.01 -6.86
CA MET A 12 -1.96 5.31 -6.94
C MET A 12 -2.84 6.50 -6.52
N GLN A 13 -4.17 6.32 -6.55
CA GLN A 13 -5.16 7.33 -6.18
C GLN A 13 -5.52 7.33 -4.67
N LEU A 14 -5.04 6.34 -3.90
CA LEU A 14 -5.37 6.22 -2.48
C LEU A 14 -4.58 7.22 -1.64
N ASP A 15 -5.22 7.75 -0.60
CA ASP A 15 -4.53 8.56 0.40
C ASP A 15 -3.58 7.69 1.26
N PRO A 16 -2.57 8.30 1.90
CA PRO A 16 -1.56 7.56 2.67
C PRO A 16 -2.14 6.68 3.80
N LYS A 17 -3.23 7.13 4.45
CA LYS A 17 -3.85 6.38 5.55
C LYS A 17 -4.57 5.15 5.01
N THR A 18 -5.28 5.30 3.89
CA THR A 18 -5.94 4.21 3.19
C THR A 18 -4.92 3.22 2.60
N LEU A 19 -3.80 3.69 2.07
CA LEU A 19 -2.68 2.84 1.62
C LEU A 19 -2.09 2.00 2.75
N LYS A 20 -1.83 2.60 3.92
CA LYS A 20 -1.31 1.87 5.10
C LYS A 20 -2.30 0.80 5.59
N TYR A 21 -3.58 1.12 5.63
CA TYR A 21 -4.62 0.16 6.00
C TYR A 21 -4.71 -1.00 5.00
N ALA A 22 -4.74 -0.69 3.70
CA ALA A 22 -4.76 -1.68 2.63
C ALA A 22 -3.52 -2.57 2.67
N LEU A 23 -2.32 -2.01 2.87
CA LEU A 23 -1.08 -2.78 3.03
C LEU A 23 -1.16 -3.76 4.21
N GLY A 24 -1.76 -3.35 5.33
CA GLY A 24 -1.95 -4.23 6.49
C GLY A 24 -2.90 -5.40 6.22
N MET A 25 -3.99 -5.16 5.49
CA MET A 25 -4.89 -6.25 5.05
C MET A 25 -4.20 -7.18 4.06
N PHE A 26 -3.44 -6.60 3.14
CA PHE A 26 -2.69 -7.32 2.13
C PHE A 26 -1.64 -8.25 2.71
N GLN A 27 -0.90 -7.77 3.71
CA GLN A 27 0.10 -8.56 4.44
C GLN A 27 -0.55 -9.79 5.07
N LYS A 28 -1.74 -9.65 5.67
CA LYS A 28 -2.49 -10.78 6.25
C LYS A 28 -2.95 -11.80 5.20
N GLU A 29 -3.47 -11.34 4.06
CA GLU A 29 -3.87 -12.23 2.97
C GLU A 29 -2.67 -12.98 2.40
N LEU A 30 -1.55 -12.30 2.15
CA LEU A 30 -0.31 -12.90 1.67
C LEU A 30 0.22 -13.94 2.66
N ASP A 31 0.23 -13.64 3.96
CA ASP A 31 0.68 -14.57 4.99
C ASP A 31 -0.22 -15.83 5.01
N GLY A 32 -1.53 -15.65 4.81
CA GLY A 32 -2.50 -16.75 4.67
C GLY A 32 -2.26 -17.61 3.43
N THR A 33 -2.02 -16.99 2.27
CA THR A 33 -1.70 -17.71 1.02
C THR A 33 -0.38 -18.46 1.15
N LEU A 34 0.64 -17.88 1.78
CA LEU A 34 1.93 -18.55 2.02
C LEU A 34 1.78 -19.73 2.98
N ALA A 35 0.98 -19.60 4.05
CA ALA A 35 0.68 -20.70 4.95
C ALA A 35 -0.05 -21.84 4.22
N PHE A 36 -1.05 -21.51 3.41
CA PHE A 36 -1.76 -22.50 2.57
C PHE A 36 -0.82 -23.24 1.61
N LEU A 37 0.10 -22.53 0.95
CA LEU A 37 1.11 -23.12 0.06
C LEU A 37 2.19 -23.93 0.81
N ALA A 38 2.43 -23.62 2.09
CA ALA A 38 3.30 -24.41 2.95
C ALA A 38 2.64 -25.75 3.30
N GLU A 39 1.35 -25.72 3.62
CA GLU A 39 0.56 -26.89 4.01
C GLU A 39 0.11 -27.75 2.82
N THR A 40 0.02 -27.16 1.62
CA THR A 40 -0.47 -27.83 0.41
C THR A 40 0.57 -27.78 -0.72
N PRO A 41 1.56 -28.70 -0.73
CA PRO A 41 2.63 -28.70 -1.74
C PRO A 41 2.14 -28.84 -3.18
N GLU A 42 1.00 -29.52 -3.39
CA GLU A 42 0.38 -29.68 -4.71
C GLU A 42 -0.14 -28.35 -5.28
N ALA A 43 -0.58 -27.42 -4.43
CA ALA A 43 -1.00 -26.08 -4.85
C ALA A 43 0.16 -25.26 -5.44
N ARG A 44 1.42 -25.65 -5.22
CA ARG A 44 2.59 -25.03 -5.86
C ARG A 44 2.77 -25.41 -7.32
N LYS A 45 2.02 -26.40 -7.82
CA LYS A 45 2.02 -26.80 -9.24
C LYS A 45 0.91 -26.09 -10.02
N ASP A 46 0.01 -25.39 -9.33
CA ASP A 46 -1.08 -24.66 -9.94
C ASP A 46 -0.57 -23.28 -10.40
N GLU A 47 -0.55 -23.08 -11.72
CA GLU A 47 -0.09 -21.85 -12.36
C GLU A 47 -0.94 -20.63 -11.98
N GLN A 48 -2.24 -20.81 -11.73
CA GLN A 48 -3.11 -19.72 -11.29
C GLN A 48 -2.73 -19.26 -9.89
N VAL A 49 -2.47 -20.20 -8.98
CA VAL A 49 -2.06 -19.87 -7.61
C VAL A 49 -0.71 -19.16 -7.57
N LEU A 50 0.24 -19.58 -8.42
CA LEU A 50 1.53 -18.91 -8.55
C LEU A 50 1.39 -17.49 -9.15
N THR A 51 0.51 -17.33 -10.13
CA THR A 51 0.21 -16.02 -10.76
C THR A 51 -0.42 -15.06 -9.76
N ASP A 52 -1.39 -15.54 -8.97
CA ASP A 52 -2.03 -14.75 -7.93
C ASP A 52 -1.03 -14.37 -6.84
N LEU A 53 -0.13 -15.29 -6.44
CA LEU A 53 0.94 -15.00 -5.49
C LEU A 53 1.91 -13.94 -6.03
N ASP A 54 2.32 -14.04 -7.30
CA ASP A 54 3.24 -13.07 -7.91
C ASP A 54 2.59 -11.69 -8.06
N HIS A 55 1.32 -11.65 -8.47
CA HIS A 55 0.54 -10.42 -8.46
C HIS A 55 0.48 -9.82 -7.05
N LEU A 56 0.26 -10.65 -6.03
CA LEU A 56 0.19 -10.18 -4.67
C LEU A 56 1.54 -9.56 -4.24
N LEU A 57 2.64 -10.28 -4.44
CA LEU A 57 3.98 -9.80 -4.12
C LEU A 57 4.34 -8.51 -4.86
N THR A 58 3.87 -8.36 -6.10
CA THR A 58 4.06 -7.16 -6.92
C THR A 58 3.32 -5.96 -6.34
N LEU A 59 2.03 -6.11 -6.04
CA LEU A 59 1.26 -5.04 -5.40
C LEU A 59 1.91 -4.63 -4.08
N ARG A 60 2.34 -5.57 -3.21
CA ARG A 60 3.02 -5.24 -1.95
C ARG A 60 4.23 -4.32 -2.15
N LYS A 61 5.04 -4.55 -3.20
CA LYS A 61 6.18 -3.67 -3.51
C LYS A 61 5.72 -2.28 -3.92
N VAL A 62 4.72 -2.19 -4.80
CA VAL A 62 4.15 -0.92 -5.26
C VAL A 62 3.56 -0.12 -4.10
N PHE A 63 2.78 -0.75 -3.21
CA PHE A 63 2.22 -0.11 -2.01
C PHE A 63 3.30 0.50 -1.13
N LYS A 64 4.41 -0.21 -0.89
CA LYS A 64 5.51 0.30 -0.05
C LYS A 64 6.18 1.52 -0.68
N LEU A 65 6.54 1.42 -1.95
CA LEU A 65 7.15 2.54 -2.68
C LEU A 65 6.24 3.77 -2.67
N ARG A 66 4.94 3.59 -2.92
CA ARG A 66 4.00 4.72 -2.93
C ARG A 66 3.85 5.38 -1.57
N ILE A 67 3.88 4.61 -0.48
CA ILE A 67 3.87 5.17 0.88
C ILE A 67 5.14 5.97 1.14
N GLU A 68 6.31 5.44 0.78
CA GLU A 68 7.60 6.13 0.95
C GLU A 68 7.64 7.45 0.16
N GLU A 69 7.16 7.46 -1.09
CA GLU A 69 7.02 8.67 -1.91
C GLU A 69 6.09 9.69 -1.26
N LEU A 70 4.90 9.28 -0.81
CA LEU A 70 3.94 10.17 -0.18
C LEU A 70 4.46 10.75 1.15
N GLU A 71 5.22 9.98 1.92
CA GLU A 71 5.86 10.44 3.15
C GLU A 71 6.99 11.43 2.85
N ALA A 72 7.77 11.20 1.79
CA ALA A 72 8.79 12.14 1.32
C ALA A 72 8.17 13.44 0.80
N GLU A 73 7.10 13.37 -0.01
CA GLU A 73 6.34 14.53 -0.50
C GLU A 73 5.80 15.37 0.67
N GLN A 74 5.32 14.73 1.76
CA GLN A 74 4.86 15.43 2.96
C GLN A 74 5.99 16.04 3.79
N ALA A 75 7.13 15.37 3.88
CA ALA A 75 8.31 15.88 4.58
C ALA A 75 8.96 17.06 3.83
N GLU A 76 8.84 17.08 2.50
CA GLU A 76 9.35 18.14 1.62
C GLU A 76 8.37 19.31 1.43
N GLN A 77 7.09 19.17 1.84
CA GLN A 77 6.18 20.31 1.91
C GLN A 77 6.56 21.20 3.10
N PRO A 78 7.15 22.38 2.87
CA PRO A 78 7.52 23.28 3.95
C PRO A 78 6.23 23.83 4.59
N ALA A 79 6.26 24.00 5.91
CA ALA A 79 5.29 24.79 6.66
C ALA A 79 5.35 26.28 6.25
N MET A 80 5.03 26.59 5.00
CA MET A 80 4.96 27.95 4.47
C MET A 80 3.49 28.34 4.43
N GLY A 81 2.95 28.73 5.58
CA GLY A 81 1.54 29.06 5.66
C GLY A 81 1.00 29.62 6.96
N VAL A 82 1.78 30.19 7.88
CA VAL A 82 1.26 31.21 8.82
C VAL A 82 2.37 32.17 9.26
N SER A 83 2.54 33.27 8.54
CA SER A 83 3.07 34.48 9.16
C SER A 83 2.44 35.71 8.53
N GLN A 84 2.16 36.70 9.39
CA GLN A 84 1.71 38.08 9.14
C GLN A 84 0.20 38.40 9.18
N SER A 85 -0.37 38.39 10.39
CA SER A 85 -1.16 39.49 10.98
C SER A 85 -1.52 39.08 12.42
N ALA A 86 -1.04 39.69 13.49
CA ALA A 86 -1.39 41.05 13.87
C ALA A 86 -0.35 41.64 14.84
N LEU A 87 0.54 42.48 14.30
CA LEU A 87 1.10 43.60 15.05
C LEU A 87 0.22 44.83 14.74
N ALA A 88 -0.98 44.88 15.29
CA ALA A 88 -1.86 46.07 15.21
C ALA A 88 -3.04 45.97 16.20
N ALA A 89 -2.81 46.40 17.44
CA ALA A 89 -3.76 47.04 18.37
C ALA A 89 -2.96 47.34 19.66
N ALA A 90 -2.39 48.54 19.76
CA ALA A 90 -2.93 49.66 20.54
C ALA A 90 -2.72 49.48 22.05
#